data_AF-A0A8J4SJG4-F1
#
_entry.id   AF-A0A8J4SJG4-F1
#
_cell.length_a   1.000
_cell.length_b   1.000
_cell.length_c   1.000
_cell.angle_alpha   90.00
_cell.angle_beta   90.00
_cell.angle_gamma   90.00
#
_symmetry.space_group_name_H-M   'P 1'
#
loop_
_entity.id
_entity.type
_entity.pdbx_description
1 polymer ?
#
loop_
_entity_poly.entity_id
_entity_poly.type
_entity_poly.pdbx_seq_one_letter_code
_entity_poly.pdbx_strand_id
1 'polypeptide(L)'
;MHLFVVCAIAFSLFGCDNSHTPTDWSKFIGLTLKWVNKKPSLDKVKNMFDFAYANYLQFAFPADELNPLNCSGRGHDHEHPGNLNVNDALGDFHLTLVDSLDTLAIMGRVEEFKNAVNMVISNLSFNRNVRVQVFEASIRILGGLLSAHLLITDPAQTFGDLRLNGYDGELLQLAHDLANRMLNVFDVSPSGLPYPRFNLGSGLKDNTTSEACLAGAGSLLLEFGCLSALLNDATYASVSRRVVLDLWSRRSSVTGLLGATIDVNTGKWINRMSGIGAGHDSFYEYLHK
;
A
#
# COMPACT_ATOMS: atom_id res chain seq x y z
N MET A 1 2.22 -2.94 -7.30
CA MET A 1 1.48 -3.87 -8.19
C MET A 1 1.63 -5.36 -7.85
N HIS A 2 2.56 -5.80 -6.98
CA HIS A 2 2.68 -7.24 -6.61
C HIS A 2 1.92 -7.68 -5.35
N LEU A 3 1.53 -6.78 -4.43
CA LEU A 3 0.82 -7.20 -3.21
C LEU A 3 -0.66 -7.56 -3.44
N PHE A 4 -1.32 -6.98 -4.46
CA PHE A 4 -2.75 -7.25 -4.70
C PHE A 4 -3.04 -8.58 -5.37
N VAL A 5 -2.20 -9.01 -6.32
CA VAL A 5 -2.41 -10.26 -7.07
C VAL A 5 -2.25 -11.50 -6.17
N VAL A 6 -1.44 -11.41 -5.10
CA VAL A 6 -1.29 -12.50 -4.12
C VAL A 6 -2.52 -12.59 -3.19
N CYS A 7 -3.17 -11.46 -2.86
CA CYS A 7 -4.40 -11.47 -2.06
C CYS A 7 -5.59 -12.11 -2.80
N ALA A 8 -5.77 -11.86 -4.10
CA ALA A 8 -6.93 -12.36 -4.85
C ALA A 8 -7.07 -13.91 -4.86
N ILE A 9 -5.95 -14.64 -4.78
CA ILE A 9 -5.97 -16.11 -4.72
C ILE A 9 -6.44 -16.60 -3.35
N ALA A 10 -6.06 -15.92 -2.26
CA ALA A 10 -6.49 -16.28 -0.91
C ALA A 10 -7.99 -15.99 -0.67
N PHE A 11 -8.53 -14.90 -1.22
CA PHE A 11 -9.94 -14.52 -1.02
C PHE A 11 -10.95 -15.43 -1.74
N SER A 12 -10.57 -16.02 -2.88
CA SER A 12 -11.49 -16.86 -3.66
C SER A 12 -11.84 -18.23 -3.07
N LEU A 13 -11.04 -18.74 -2.14
CA LEU A 13 -11.26 -20.05 -1.51
C LEU A 13 -12.06 -19.96 -0.21
N PHE A 14 -12.24 -18.75 0.35
CA PHE A 14 -12.78 -18.55 1.70
C PHE A 14 -13.77 -17.39 1.80
N GLY A 15 -14.55 -17.07 0.76
CA GLY A 15 -15.54 -16.01 0.89
C GLY A 15 -16.70 -16.38 1.82
N CYS A 16 -17.38 -15.34 2.31
CA CYS A 16 -18.35 -15.44 3.41
C CYS A 16 -19.77 -15.80 2.97
N ASP A 17 -20.04 -15.76 1.67
CA ASP A 17 -21.31 -16.19 1.11
C ASP A 17 -21.19 -17.52 0.36
N ASN A 18 -21.88 -18.55 0.88
CA ASN A 18 -22.01 -19.88 0.28
C ASN A 18 -23.29 -20.03 -0.58
N SER A 19 -24.02 -18.95 -0.85
CA SER A 19 -25.25 -18.98 -1.66
C SER A 19 -24.98 -19.28 -3.14
N HIS A 20 -23.74 -19.11 -3.60
CA HIS A 20 -23.28 -19.56 -4.90
C HIS A 20 -22.59 -20.93 -4.77
N THR A 21 -23.03 -21.90 -5.58
CA THR A 21 -22.47 -23.26 -5.62
C THR A 21 -20.94 -23.19 -5.72
N PRO A 22 -20.19 -23.90 -4.84
CA PRO A 22 -18.73 -23.87 -4.90
C PRO A 22 -18.30 -24.47 -6.24
N THR A 23 -17.80 -23.64 -7.15
CA THR A 23 -17.05 -24.16 -8.30
C THR A 23 -15.86 -24.92 -7.74
N ASP A 24 -15.77 -26.22 -8.03
CA ASP A 24 -14.67 -27.09 -7.59
C ASP A 24 -13.34 -26.58 -8.15
N TRP A 25 -12.60 -25.85 -7.33
CA TRP A 25 -11.33 -25.20 -7.67
C TRP A 25 -10.14 -26.17 -7.68
N SER A 26 -10.32 -27.45 -7.28
CA SER A 26 -9.26 -28.46 -7.23
C SER A 26 -8.64 -28.82 -8.58
N LYS A 27 -9.29 -28.46 -9.70
CA LYS A 27 -8.82 -28.71 -11.07
C LYS A 27 -7.68 -27.78 -11.56
N PHE A 28 -7.18 -26.89 -10.70
CA PHE A 28 -6.22 -25.84 -11.08
C PHE A 28 -4.77 -26.31 -11.30
N ILE A 29 -4.39 -27.53 -10.89
CA ILE A 29 -2.97 -27.96 -10.85
C ILE A 29 -2.46 -28.52 -12.21
N GLY A 30 -3.29 -28.51 -13.26
CA GLY A 30 -2.91 -29.04 -14.58
C GLY A 30 -3.09 -28.04 -15.71
N LEU A 31 -2.12 -27.16 -15.97
CA LEU A 31 -2.13 -26.30 -17.16
C LEU A 31 -0.80 -26.37 -17.91
N THR A 32 -0.86 -26.99 -19.10
CA THR A 32 0.17 -26.89 -20.14
C THR A 32 -0.02 -25.58 -20.91
N LEU A 33 1.04 -24.79 -21.02
CA LEU A 33 1.07 -23.51 -21.72
C LEU A 33 0.99 -23.72 -23.25
N LYS A 34 -0.23 -23.69 -23.79
CA LYS A 34 -0.49 -23.35 -25.21
C LYS A 34 -1.02 -21.92 -25.29
N TRP A 35 -1.11 -21.35 -26.50
CA TRP A 35 -1.79 -20.07 -26.73
C TRP A 35 -3.28 -20.20 -26.37
N VAL A 36 -3.58 -20.01 -25.09
CA VAL A 36 -4.92 -20.12 -24.52
C VAL A 36 -5.66 -18.82 -24.81
N ASN A 37 -6.89 -18.91 -25.33
CA ASN A 37 -7.83 -17.79 -25.28
C ASN A 37 -7.96 -17.36 -23.82
N LYS A 38 -7.36 -16.23 -23.44
CA LYS A 38 -7.28 -15.78 -22.04
C LYS A 38 -8.59 -15.17 -21.53
N LYS A 39 -9.57 -14.92 -22.41
CA LYS A 39 -10.84 -14.26 -22.04
C LYS A 39 -11.62 -15.01 -20.95
N PRO A 40 -11.81 -16.34 -21.00
CA PRO A 40 -12.45 -17.07 -19.91
C PRO A 40 -11.68 -17.00 -18.58
N SER A 41 -10.34 -16.91 -18.62
CA SER A 41 -9.54 -16.72 -17.40
C SER A 41 -9.69 -15.30 -16.85
N LEU A 42 -9.75 -14.29 -17.72
CA LEU A 42 -10.01 -12.89 -17.34
C LEU A 42 -11.38 -12.75 -16.66
N ASP A 43 -12.43 -13.32 -17.25
CA ASP A 43 -13.79 -13.25 -16.70
C ASP A 43 -13.85 -13.92 -15.32
N LYS A 44 -13.14 -15.03 -15.12
CA LYS A 44 -13.01 -15.67 -13.80
C LYS A 44 -12.30 -14.79 -12.78
N VAL A 45 -11.19 -14.14 -13.17
CA VAL A 45 -10.46 -13.22 -12.26
C VAL A 45 -11.36 -12.05 -11.86
N LYS A 46 -12.13 -11.48 -12.80
CA LYS A 46 -13.10 -10.43 -12.50
C LYS A 46 -14.16 -10.89 -11.52
N ASN A 47 -14.76 -12.07 -11.75
CA ASN A 47 -15.77 -12.62 -10.84
C ASN A 47 -15.22 -12.89 -9.43
N MET A 48 -13.98 -13.38 -9.32
CA MET A 48 -13.32 -13.60 -8.02
C MET A 48 -13.09 -12.27 -7.28
N PHE A 49 -12.68 -11.23 -8.01
CA PHE A 49 -12.52 -9.89 -7.45
C PHE A 49 -13.86 -9.30 -7.00
N ASP A 50 -14.89 -9.34 -7.84
CA ASP A 50 -16.22 -8.81 -7.51
C ASP A 50 -16.80 -9.50 -6.27
N PHE A 51 -16.63 -10.83 -6.19
CA PHE A 51 -17.02 -11.60 -5.01
C PHE A 51 -16.27 -11.16 -3.76
N ALA A 52 -14.94 -11.07 -3.80
CA ALA A 52 -14.14 -10.66 -2.65
C ALA A 52 -14.46 -9.22 -2.21
N TYR A 53 -14.58 -8.30 -3.16
CA TYR A 53 -14.88 -6.89 -2.93
C TYR A 53 -16.28 -6.71 -2.32
N ALA A 54 -17.30 -7.39 -2.84
CA ALA A 54 -18.65 -7.36 -2.27
C ALA A 54 -18.67 -7.91 -0.83
N ASN A 55 -17.97 -9.00 -0.56
CA ASN A 55 -17.86 -9.55 0.79
C ASN A 55 -17.12 -8.59 1.75
N TYR A 56 -16.08 -7.90 1.30
CA TYR A 56 -15.44 -6.85 2.10
C TYR A 56 -16.44 -5.73 2.45
N LEU A 57 -17.17 -5.22 1.46
CA LEU A 57 -18.17 -4.17 1.70
C LEU A 57 -19.28 -4.62 2.66
N GLN A 58 -19.68 -5.88 2.59
CA GLN A 58 -20.77 -6.42 3.41
C GLN A 58 -20.35 -6.75 4.85
N PHE A 59 -19.19 -7.38 5.04
CA PHE A 59 -18.82 -8.01 6.31
C PHE A 59 -17.68 -7.30 7.04
N ALA A 60 -16.92 -6.45 6.35
CA ALA A 60 -15.70 -5.86 6.90
C ALA A 60 -15.70 -4.35 6.91
N PHE A 61 -16.21 -3.68 5.88
CA PHE A 61 -16.27 -2.22 5.86
C PHE A 61 -17.02 -1.70 7.12
N PRO A 62 -16.46 -0.75 7.90
CA PRO A 62 -15.34 0.13 7.57
C PRO A 62 -13.96 -0.32 8.09
N ALA A 63 -13.75 -1.57 8.46
CA ALA A 63 -12.42 -2.05 8.86
C ALA A 63 -11.42 -2.04 7.69
N ASP A 64 -10.14 -2.20 8.01
CA ASP A 64 -9.06 -2.21 7.03
C ASP A 64 -9.11 -3.44 6.12
N GLU A 65 -9.39 -4.61 6.69
CA GLU A 65 -9.40 -5.89 5.97
C GLU A 65 -10.63 -6.72 6.34
N LEU A 66 -11.00 -7.63 5.44
CA LEU A 66 -11.89 -8.75 5.76
C LEU A 66 -11.08 -9.89 6.36
N ASN A 67 -11.54 -10.42 7.50
CA ASN A 67 -11.15 -11.75 7.96
C ASN A 67 -12.10 -12.79 7.30
N PRO A 68 -11.68 -13.48 6.23
CA PRO A 68 -12.58 -14.29 5.41
C PRO A 68 -13.08 -15.55 6.12
N LEU A 69 -12.34 -16.06 7.11
CA LEU A 69 -12.76 -17.25 7.86
C LEU A 69 -13.85 -16.94 8.89
N ASN A 70 -13.77 -15.76 9.50
CA ASN A 70 -14.69 -15.33 10.55
C ASN A 70 -15.80 -14.40 10.04
N CYS A 71 -15.70 -13.95 8.79
CA CYS A 71 -16.64 -13.02 8.18
C CYS A 71 -16.84 -11.75 8.99
N SER A 72 -15.71 -11.18 9.43
CA SER A 72 -15.66 -9.99 10.24
C SER A 72 -14.57 -9.04 9.76
N GLY A 73 -14.75 -7.75 10.02
CA GLY A 73 -13.70 -6.77 9.81
C GLY A 73 -12.50 -6.98 10.73
N ARG A 74 -11.31 -6.66 10.21
CA ARG A 74 -10.04 -6.60 10.94
C ARG A 74 -9.41 -5.23 10.72
N GLY A 75 -9.00 -4.59 11.81
CA GLY A 75 -8.34 -3.29 11.80
C GLY A 75 -7.17 -3.27 12.78
N HIS A 76 -6.79 -2.08 13.22
CA HIS A 76 -5.73 -1.91 14.21
C HIS A 76 -6.04 -2.66 15.51
N ASP A 77 -5.05 -3.37 16.04
CA ASP A 77 -5.13 -4.05 17.34
C ASP A 77 -4.92 -3.02 18.45
N HIS A 78 -6.03 -2.42 18.89
CA HIS A 78 -6.07 -1.43 19.97
C HIS A 78 -5.78 -2.04 21.34
N GLU A 79 -6.06 -3.34 21.53
CA GLU A 79 -5.80 -4.05 22.78
C GLU A 79 -4.29 -4.33 22.95
N HIS A 80 -3.59 -4.57 21.84
CA HIS A 80 -2.15 -4.82 21.83
C HIS A 80 -1.41 -3.85 20.88
N PRO A 81 -1.15 -2.60 21.30
CA PRO A 81 -0.46 -1.60 20.47
C PRO A 81 0.96 -1.99 20.01
N GLY A 82 1.56 -3.01 20.62
CA GLY A 82 2.85 -3.60 20.23
C GLY A 82 2.76 -4.70 19.18
N ASN A 83 1.56 -5.04 18.68
CA ASN A 83 1.35 -6.09 17.68
C ASN A 83 1.77 -5.61 16.28
N LEU A 84 3.09 -5.57 16.04
CA LEU A 84 3.67 -5.04 14.80
C LEU A 84 3.21 -5.80 13.55
N ASN A 85 2.91 -7.10 13.67
CA ASN A 85 2.43 -7.93 12.55
C ASN A 85 1.07 -7.49 12.01
N VAL A 86 0.30 -6.72 12.80
CA VAL A 86 -1.02 -6.20 12.43
C VAL A 86 -0.92 -4.69 12.25
N ASN A 87 -0.41 -4.01 13.26
CA ASN A 87 -0.49 -2.56 13.38
C ASN A 87 0.45 -1.81 12.44
N ASP A 88 1.47 -2.47 11.87
CA ASP A 88 2.33 -1.84 10.86
C ASP A 88 1.55 -1.49 9.59
N ALA A 89 0.61 -2.34 9.19
CA ALA A 89 -0.20 -2.16 7.99
C ALA A 89 -1.63 -1.64 8.28
N LEU A 90 -2.23 -2.03 9.41
CA LEU A 90 -3.62 -1.70 9.73
C LEU A 90 -3.69 -0.42 10.58
N GLY A 91 -4.14 0.68 9.96
CA GLY A 91 -4.24 2.02 10.54
C GLY A 91 -5.68 2.53 10.73
N ASP A 92 -6.65 1.64 10.69
CA ASP A 92 -8.10 1.89 10.64
C ASP A 92 -8.56 2.75 9.43
N PHE A 93 -7.71 2.93 8.42
CA PHE A 93 -7.88 3.81 7.27
C PHE A 93 -8.56 3.16 6.06
N HIS A 94 -9.41 2.17 6.31
CA HIS A 94 -10.16 1.47 5.26
C HIS A 94 -9.24 0.86 4.20
N LEU A 95 -8.13 0.24 4.62
CA LEU A 95 -7.05 -0.24 3.75
C LEU A 95 -7.57 -0.86 2.45
N THR A 96 -8.34 -1.95 2.54
CA THR A 96 -8.85 -2.71 1.38
C THR A 96 -9.69 -1.85 0.45
N LEU A 97 -10.45 -0.88 0.96
CA LEU A 97 -11.23 0.03 0.13
C LEU A 97 -10.32 0.88 -0.76
N VAL A 98 -9.28 1.49 -0.18
CA VAL A 98 -8.31 2.33 -0.90
C VAL A 98 -7.50 1.50 -1.89
N ASP A 99 -6.98 0.38 -1.42
CA ASP A 99 -6.10 -0.53 -2.15
C ASP A 99 -6.83 -1.21 -3.35
N SER A 100 -8.17 -1.22 -3.36
CA SER A 100 -8.98 -1.78 -4.46
C SER A 100 -9.37 -0.77 -5.55
N LEU A 101 -9.13 0.54 -5.35
CA LEU A 101 -9.61 1.59 -6.27
C LEU A 101 -9.05 1.44 -7.68
N ASP A 102 -7.75 1.29 -7.83
CA ASP A 102 -7.12 1.16 -9.15
C ASP A 102 -7.56 -0.13 -9.87
N THR A 103 -7.79 -1.20 -9.12
CA THR A 103 -8.23 -2.48 -9.65
C THR A 103 -9.66 -2.39 -10.18
N LEU A 104 -10.57 -1.71 -9.46
CA LEU A 104 -11.92 -1.43 -9.93
C LEU A 104 -11.90 -0.69 -11.28
N ALA A 105 -11.09 0.37 -11.38
CA ALA A 105 -10.90 1.12 -12.61
C ALA A 105 -10.37 0.22 -13.73
N ILE A 106 -9.24 -0.48 -13.53
CA ILE A 106 -8.61 -1.34 -14.53
C ILE A 106 -9.54 -2.47 -15.01
N MET A 107 -10.40 -2.99 -14.13
CA MET A 107 -11.39 -4.02 -14.49
C MET A 107 -12.62 -3.47 -15.24
N GLY A 108 -12.75 -2.15 -15.35
CA GLY A 108 -13.88 -1.47 -15.99
C GLY A 108 -15.14 -1.43 -15.12
N ARG A 109 -14.99 -1.45 -13.80
CA ARG A 109 -16.07 -1.35 -12.80
C ARG A 109 -16.29 0.12 -12.44
N VAL A 110 -16.78 0.89 -13.42
CA VAL A 110 -16.86 2.36 -13.35
C VAL A 110 -17.74 2.85 -12.20
N GLU A 111 -18.93 2.27 -12.04
CA GLU A 111 -19.87 2.68 -11.00
C GLU A 111 -19.36 2.31 -9.61
N GLU A 112 -18.80 1.11 -9.46
CA GLU A 112 -18.20 0.66 -8.21
C GLU A 112 -16.97 1.49 -7.84
N PHE A 113 -16.13 1.87 -8.80
CA PHE A 113 -15.02 2.81 -8.59
C PHE A 113 -15.53 4.16 -8.06
N LYS A 114 -16.52 4.75 -8.73
CA LYS A 114 -17.13 6.04 -8.32
C LYS A 114 -17.69 5.95 -6.90
N ASN A 115 -18.41 4.87 -6.59
CA ASN A 115 -18.95 4.62 -5.25
C ASN A 115 -17.84 4.48 -4.21
N ALA A 116 -16.79 3.70 -4.50
CA ALA A 116 -15.66 3.51 -3.61
C ALA A 116 -14.93 4.83 -3.33
N VAL A 117 -14.69 5.66 -4.36
CA VAL A 117 -14.07 6.99 -4.19
C VAL A 117 -14.94 7.88 -3.29
N ASN A 118 -16.26 7.91 -3.50
CA ASN A 118 -17.17 8.66 -2.61
C ASN A 118 -17.09 8.17 -1.15
N MET A 119 -17.02 6.85 -0.94
CA MET A 119 -16.86 6.27 0.39
C MET A 119 -15.52 6.67 1.03
N VAL A 120 -14.43 6.67 0.27
CA VAL A 120 -13.10 7.14 0.74
C VAL A 120 -13.17 8.60 1.14
N ILE A 121 -13.66 9.49 0.27
CA ILE A 121 -13.76 10.93 0.54
C ILE A 121 -14.62 11.21 1.79
N SER A 122 -15.69 10.45 1.99
CA SER A 122 -16.64 10.68 3.09
C SER A 122 -16.18 10.12 4.43
N ASN A 123 -15.37 9.07 4.46
CA ASN A 123 -15.08 8.31 5.69
C ASN A 123 -13.60 8.31 6.10
N LEU A 124 -12.68 8.49 5.15
CA LEU A 124 -11.25 8.39 5.42
C LEU A 124 -10.74 9.61 6.23
N SER A 125 -10.09 9.34 7.36
CA SER A 125 -9.41 10.35 8.16
C SER A 125 -8.15 9.78 8.78
N PHE A 126 -7.04 10.51 8.65
CA PHE A 126 -5.76 10.17 9.27
C PHE A 126 -5.60 10.77 10.67
N ASN A 127 -6.57 11.53 11.18
CA ASN A 127 -6.49 12.08 12.53
C ASN A 127 -6.86 11.02 13.58
N ARG A 128 -5.99 10.03 13.78
CA ARG A 128 -6.21 8.89 14.68
C ARG A 128 -4.96 8.58 15.51
N ASN A 129 -5.14 8.22 16.76
CA ASN A 129 -4.02 7.86 17.64
C ASN A 129 -3.58 6.38 17.44
N VAL A 130 -3.22 6.02 16.22
CA VAL A 130 -2.72 4.69 15.85
C VAL A 130 -1.32 4.80 15.26
N ARG A 131 -0.46 3.82 15.54
CA ARG A 131 0.91 3.76 15.02
C ARG A 131 0.96 2.84 13.82
N VAL A 132 1.50 3.30 12.70
CA VAL A 132 1.68 2.51 11.47
C VAL A 132 3.12 2.57 10.97
N GLN A 133 3.46 1.68 10.06
CA GLN A 133 4.76 1.70 9.39
C GLN A 133 4.73 2.66 8.19
N VAL A 134 5.81 3.44 8.04
CA VAL A 134 5.97 4.40 6.94
C VAL A 134 5.92 3.68 5.59
N PHE A 135 6.56 2.52 5.50
CA PHE A 135 6.60 1.69 4.30
C PHE A 135 5.20 1.25 3.86
N GLU A 136 4.45 0.55 4.72
CA GLU A 136 3.10 0.05 4.40
C GLU A 136 2.14 1.20 4.07
N ALA A 137 2.12 2.26 4.88
CA ALA A 137 1.26 3.41 4.62
C ALA A 137 1.61 4.12 3.30
N SER A 138 2.87 4.09 2.88
CA SER A 138 3.30 4.66 1.59
C SER A 138 2.85 3.80 0.41
N ILE A 139 3.20 2.51 0.39
CA ILE A 139 2.96 1.66 -0.78
C ILE A 139 1.48 1.27 -0.94
N ARG A 140 0.70 1.29 0.15
CA ARG A 140 -0.73 0.94 0.15
C ARG A 140 -1.61 2.18 0.01
N ILE A 141 -1.58 3.05 1.01
CA ILE A 141 -2.53 4.15 1.11
C ILE A 141 -2.12 5.32 0.24
N LEU A 142 -0.89 5.82 0.38
CA LEU A 142 -0.41 6.93 -0.45
C LEU A 142 -0.41 6.51 -1.93
N GLY A 143 0.14 5.33 -2.23
CA GLY A 143 0.11 4.75 -3.57
C GLY A 143 -1.29 4.59 -4.15
N GLY A 144 -2.23 4.01 -3.38
CA GLY A 144 -3.62 3.80 -3.80
C GLY A 144 -4.41 5.10 -4.02
N LEU A 145 -4.21 6.11 -3.16
CA LEU A 145 -4.83 7.43 -3.34
C LEU A 145 -4.28 8.15 -4.57
N LEU A 146 -2.97 8.11 -4.80
CA LEU A 146 -2.32 8.71 -5.95
C LEU A 146 -2.72 8.02 -7.26
N SER A 147 -2.73 6.68 -7.28
CA SER A 147 -3.14 5.93 -8.47
C SER A 147 -4.60 6.20 -8.83
N ALA A 148 -5.50 6.18 -7.85
CA ALA A 148 -6.90 6.51 -8.06
C ALA A 148 -7.10 7.95 -8.51
N HIS A 149 -6.33 8.91 -7.97
CA HIS A 149 -6.35 10.31 -8.41
C HIS A 149 -5.92 10.46 -9.88
N LEU A 150 -4.85 9.78 -10.30
CA LEU A 150 -4.42 9.80 -11.70
C LEU A 150 -5.47 9.18 -12.64
N LEU A 151 -6.13 8.11 -12.21
CA LEU A 151 -7.16 7.43 -13.00
C LEU A 151 -8.45 8.27 -13.13
N ILE A 152 -8.93 8.87 -12.05
CA ILE A 152 -10.16 9.69 -12.06
C ILE A 152 -9.97 11.02 -12.82
N THR A 153 -8.73 11.49 -12.94
CA THR A 153 -8.38 12.73 -13.66
C THR A 153 -7.81 12.47 -15.06
N ASP A 154 -7.71 11.21 -15.51
CA ASP A 154 -7.18 10.86 -16.82
C ASP A 154 -8.02 11.51 -17.95
N PRO A 155 -7.46 12.47 -18.71
CA PRO A 155 -8.19 13.11 -19.80
C PRO A 155 -8.49 12.15 -20.96
N ALA A 156 -7.73 11.06 -21.10
CA ALA A 156 -7.97 10.05 -22.12
C ALA A 156 -9.09 9.08 -21.73
N GLN A 157 -9.50 9.05 -20.45
CA GLN A 157 -10.50 8.12 -19.92
C GLN A 157 -10.20 6.66 -20.30
N THR A 158 -8.95 6.24 -20.15
CA THR A 158 -8.44 4.94 -20.62
C THR A 158 -9.28 3.76 -20.13
N PHE A 159 -9.87 3.89 -18.94
CA PHE A 159 -10.67 2.86 -18.28
C PHE A 159 -12.16 3.24 -18.15
N GLY A 160 -12.64 4.16 -18.99
CA GLY A 160 -14.01 4.66 -18.98
C GLY A 160 -14.15 6.00 -18.24
N ASP A 161 -15.37 6.53 -18.22
CA ASP A 161 -15.69 7.77 -17.51
C ASP A 161 -15.69 7.54 -16.00
N LEU A 162 -14.52 7.60 -15.37
CA LEU A 162 -14.34 7.44 -13.93
C LEU A 162 -14.64 8.71 -13.15
N ARG A 163 -14.76 9.86 -13.81
CA ARG A 163 -14.83 11.17 -13.14
C ARG A 163 -16.12 11.31 -12.35
N LEU A 164 -15.99 11.68 -11.07
CA LEU A 164 -17.12 12.06 -10.23
C LEU A 164 -17.53 13.51 -10.52
N ASN A 165 -18.83 13.78 -10.49
CA ASN A 165 -19.33 15.15 -10.60
C ASN A 165 -18.89 15.97 -9.37
N GLY A 166 -18.25 17.11 -9.61
CA GLY A 166 -17.74 17.97 -8.56
C GLY A 166 -16.38 17.56 -7.95
N TYR A 167 -15.74 16.51 -8.46
CA TYR A 167 -14.42 16.10 -7.98
C TYR A 167 -13.36 17.19 -8.23
N ASP A 168 -12.71 17.62 -7.15
CA ASP A 168 -11.72 18.70 -7.11
C ASP A 168 -10.39 18.26 -6.45
N GLY A 169 -10.03 16.99 -6.62
CA GLY A 169 -8.75 16.45 -6.18
C GLY A 169 -8.71 16.01 -4.72
N GLU A 170 -9.85 15.67 -4.14
CA GLU A 170 -10.00 15.23 -2.75
C GLU A 170 -9.07 14.05 -2.41
N LEU A 171 -8.85 13.12 -3.36
CA LEU A 171 -7.89 12.01 -3.16
C LEU A 171 -6.44 12.50 -3.08
N LEU A 172 -6.07 13.51 -3.89
CA LEU A 172 -4.75 14.14 -3.81
C LEU A 172 -4.59 14.91 -2.50
N GLN A 173 -5.64 15.57 -2.02
CA GLN A 173 -5.64 16.24 -0.71
C GLN A 173 -5.42 15.24 0.43
N LEU A 174 -6.09 14.08 0.39
CA LEU A 174 -5.87 12.99 1.35
C LEU A 174 -4.45 12.43 1.27
N ALA A 175 -3.93 12.20 0.06
CA ALA A 175 -2.54 11.77 -0.16
C ALA A 175 -1.54 12.77 0.43
N HIS A 176 -1.79 14.07 0.21
CA HIS A 176 -0.98 15.15 0.75
C HIS A 176 -1.04 15.21 2.29
N ASP A 177 -2.22 15.06 2.92
CA ASP A 177 -2.36 15.01 4.39
C ASP A 177 -1.55 13.85 4.98
N LEU A 178 -1.65 12.64 4.39
CA LEU A 178 -0.89 11.49 4.86
C LEU A 178 0.62 11.70 4.75
N ALA A 179 1.09 12.21 3.61
CA ALA A 179 2.52 12.47 3.40
C ALA A 179 3.06 13.53 4.36
N ASN A 180 2.29 14.59 4.64
CA ASN A 180 2.66 15.61 5.63
C ASN A 180 2.84 15.03 7.03
N ARG A 181 1.97 14.10 7.43
CA ARG A 181 2.09 13.41 8.72
C ARG A 181 3.36 12.56 8.82
N MET A 182 3.86 12.08 7.68
CA MET A 182 5.10 11.31 7.61
C MET A 182 6.37 12.17 7.66
N LEU A 183 6.34 13.44 7.26
CA LEU A 183 7.56 14.26 7.08
C LEU A 183 8.49 14.28 8.30
N ASN A 184 7.91 14.31 9.51
CA ASN A 184 8.69 14.35 10.75
C ASN A 184 9.63 13.14 10.93
N VAL A 185 9.36 11.99 10.30
CA VAL A 185 10.23 10.81 10.45
C VAL A 185 11.59 10.99 9.77
N PHE A 186 11.70 11.88 8.78
CA PHE A 186 12.88 12.02 7.91
C PHE A 186 13.92 13.01 8.43
N ASP A 187 13.52 13.95 9.29
CA ASP A 187 14.37 15.09 9.68
C ASP A 187 14.86 15.00 11.12
N VAL A 188 14.33 14.09 11.92
CA VAL A 188 14.64 13.98 13.35
C VAL A 188 15.82 13.05 13.63
N SER A 189 16.07 12.06 12.77
CA SER A 189 17.14 11.10 13.05
C SER A 189 18.53 11.70 12.82
N PRO A 190 19.53 11.42 13.69
CA PRO A 190 20.89 11.90 13.50
C PRO A 190 21.56 11.42 12.21
N SER A 191 21.14 10.27 11.66
CA SER A 191 21.69 9.75 10.41
C SER A 191 21.03 10.33 9.16
N GLY A 192 19.89 11.00 9.29
CA GLY A 192 19.07 11.47 8.17
C GLY A 192 18.20 10.40 7.52
N LEU A 193 18.17 9.18 8.06
CA LEU A 193 17.30 8.09 7.63
C LEU A 193 15.93 8.15 8.33
N PRO A 194 14.83 7.75 7.66
CA PRO A 194 13.51 7.83 8.25
C PRO A 194 13.33 6.81 9.38
N TYR A 195 12.74 7.23 10.50
CA TYR A 195 12.19 6.25 11.45
C TYR A 195 11.14 5.38 10.75
N PRO A 196 11.11 4.06 11.03
CA PRO A 196 10.26 3.12 10.31
C PRO A 196 8.76 3.31 10.60
N ARG A 197 8.40 3.98 11.70
CA ARG A 197 7.03 4.08 12.21
C ARG A 197 6.72 5.47 12.74
N PHE A 198 5.46 5.86 12.59
CA PHE A 198 4.90 7.09 13.10
C PHE A 198 3.46 6.88 13.55
N ASN A 199 2.93 7.83 14.32
CA ASN A 199 1.53 7.85 14.71
C ASN A 199 0.75 8.75 13.74
N LEU A 200 -0.39 8.30 13.22
CA LEU A 200 -1.15 9.06 12.21
C LEU A 200 -1.60 10.43 12.75
N GLY A 201 -2.06 10.50 14.00
CA GLY A 201 -2.54 11.73 14.62
C GLY A 201 -1.41 12.64 15.12
N SER A 202 -0.46 12.09 15.87
CA SER A 202 0.57 12.86 16.58
C SER A 202 1.95 12.89 15.90
N GLY A 203 2.13 12.20 14.78
CA GLY A 203 3.41 12.10 14.08
C GLY A 203 4.42 11.20 14.81
N LEU A 204 5.70 11.56 14.76
CA LEU A 204 6.77 10.82 15.41
C LEU A 204 6.67 10.96 16.94
N LYS A 205 6.80 9.83 17.67
CA LYS A 205 6.90 9.80 19.14
C LYS A 205 8.30 9.35 19.57
N ASP A 206 8.80 9.88 20.69
CA ASP A 206 10.17 9.67 21.21
C ASP A 206 10.55 8.19 21.47
N ASN A 207 9.56 7.29 21.58
CA ASN A 207 9.77 5.87 21.88
C ASN A 207 9.62 4.95 20.66
N THR A 208 9.85 5.46 19.45
CA THR A 208 9.80 4.64 18.24
C THR A 208 11.02 3.71 18.13
N THR A 209 10.87 2.61 17.40
CA THR A 209 11.98 1.70 17.09
C THR A 209 12.90 2.35 16.06
N SER A 210 14.22 2.23 16.25
CA SER A 210 15.20 2.77 15.29
C SER A 210 15.64 1.77 14.22
N GLU A 211 15.18 0.53 14.30
CA GLU A 211 15.53 -0.53 13.35
C GLU A 211 14.63 -0.47 12.12
N ALA A 212 15.20 -0.14 10.98
CA ALA A 212 14.51 -0.14 9.69
C ALA A 212 15.12 -1.20 8.77
N CYS A 213 14.29 -1.94 8.03
CA CYS A 213 14.79 -2.74 6.92
C CYS A 213 15.12 -1.85 5.70
N LEU A 214 16.01 -2.32 4.83
CA LEU A 214 16.44 -1.57 3.64
C LEU A 214 15.25 -1.16 2.75
N ALA A 215 14.35 -2.10 2.46
CA ALA A 215 13.11 -1.85 1.73
C ALA A 215 12.25 -0.78 2.44
N GLY A 216 12.02 -0.94 3.73
CA GLY A 216 11.16 -0.03 4.49
C GLY A 216 11.69 1.39 4.57
N ALA A 217 13.01 1.57 4.58
CA ALA A 217 13.63 2.89 4.59
C ALA A 217 13.69 3.56 3.20
N GLY A 218 13.87 2.79 2.12
CA GLY A 218 14.19 3.36 0.81
C GLY A 218 13.11 3.23 -0.27
N SER A 219 12.04 2.47 -0.04
CA SER A 219 10.96 2.26 -1.03
C SER A 219 9.87 3.33 -0.94
N LEU A 220 10.26 4.59 -1.09
CA LEU A 220 9.37 5.76 -0.98
C LEU A 220 9.45 6.69 -2.20
N LEU A 221 10.46 6.49 -3.05
CA LEU A 221 10.80 7.37 -4.16
C LEU A 221 9.65 7.54 -5.16
N LEU A 222 8.94 6.47 -5.50
CA LEU A 222 7.87 6.47 -6.49
C LEU A 222 6.67 7.31 -6.04
N GLU A 223 6.13 7.02 -4.86
CA GLU A 223 4.95 7.70 -4.33
C GLU A 223 5.25 9.16 -4.00
N PHE A 224 6.38 9.44 -3.34
CA PHE A 224 6.76 10.81 -2.98
C PHE A 224 7.14 11.64 -4.22
N GLY A 225 7.75 11.00 -5.22
CA GLY A 225 8.04 11.62 -6.52
C GLY A 225 6.76 11.99 -7.27
N CYS A 226 5.80 11.06 -7.34
CA CYS A 226 4.50 11.27 -7.95
C CYS A 226 3.73 12.41 -7.25
N LEU A 227 3.66 12.38 -5.92
CA LEU A 227 3.03 13.43 -5.13
C LEU A 227 3.65 14.81 -5.40
N SER A 228 4.98 14.88 -5.43
CA SER A 228 5.70 16.13 -5.73
C SER A 228 5.36 16.69 -7.10
N ALA A 229 5.28 15.82 -8.11
CA ALA A 229 4.94 16.21 -9.47
C ALA A 229 3.50 16.75 -9.56
N LEU A 230 2.56 16.12 -8.86
CA LEU A 230 1.14 16.53 -8.85
C LEU A 230 0.91 17.82 -8.07
N LEU A 231 1.63 18.04 -6.97
CA LEU A 231 1.54 19.24 -6.15
C LEU A 231 2.39 20.41 -6.67
N ASN A 232 3.32 20.16 -7.60
CA ASN A 232 4.39 21.09 -7.96
C ASN A 232 5.20 21.56 -6.73
N ASP A 233 5.50 20.63 -5.82
CA ASP A 233 6.28 20.84 -4.60
C ASP A 233 7.37 19.78 -4.52
N ALA A 234 8.64 20.19 -4.57
CA ALA A 234 9.78 19.27 -4.59
C ALA A 234 10.10 18.62 -3.23
N THR A 235 9.41 19.01 -2.14
CA THR A 235 9.73 18.57 -0.77
C THR A 235 9.79 17.04 -0.66
N TYR A 236 8.73 16.33 -1.07
CA TYR A 236 8.65 14.87 -0.90
C TYR A 236 9.68 14.13 -1.76
N ALA A 237 9.82 14.50 -3.04
CA ALA A 237 10.79 13.90 -3.96
C ALA A 237 12.23 14.13 -3.49
N SER A 238 12.52 15.33 -2.95
CA SER A 238 13.86 15.65 -2.46
C SER A 238 14.22 14.82 -1.24
N VAL A 239 13.28 14.67 -0.30
CA VAL A 239 13.48 13.88 0.92
C VAL A 239 13.67 12.40 0.59
N SER A 240 12.80 11.80 -0.22
CA SER A 240 12.91 10.38 -0.58
C SER A 240 14.19 10.10 -1.38
N ARG A 241 14.56 10.98 -2.33
CA ARG A 241 15.82 10.88 -3.08
C ARG A 241 17.05 10.98 -2.19
N ARG A 242 17.05 11.89 -1.21
CA ARG A 242 18.13 12.01 -0.22
C ARG A 242 18.33 10.70 0.53
N VAL A 243 17.25 10.10 1.04
CA VAL A 243 17.31 8.83 1.78
C VAL A 243 17.87 7.71 0.92
N VAL A 244 17.41 7.57 -0.32
CA VAL A 244 17.91 6.55 -1.26
C VAL A 244 19.41 6.73 -1.52
N LEU A 245 19.86 7.96 -1.78
CA LEU A 245 21.28 8.25 -2.01
C LEU A 245 22.14 7.99 -0.76
N ASP A 246 21.62 8.32 0.42
CA ASP A 246 22.30 8.04 1.69
C ASP A 246 22.43 6.53 1.93
N LEU A 247 21.34 5.76 1.80
CA LEU A 247 21.38 4.31 1.87
C LEU A 247 22.36 3.72 0.85
N TRP A 248 22.32 4.21 -0.39
CA TRP A 248 23.23 3.81 -1.47
C TRP A 248 24.71 4.08 -1.04
N SER A 249 25.00 5.21 -0.42
CA SER A 249 26.37 5.52 0.04
C SER A 249 26.91 4.55 1.11
N ARG A 250 26.03 3.87 1.84
CA ARG A 250 26.37 2.97 2.97
C ARG A 250 26.67 1.53 2.55
N ARG A 251 26.79 1.23 1.27
CA ARG A 251 27.23 -0.09 0.79
C ARG A 251 28.58 -0.50 1.37
N SER A 252 28.76 -1.82 1.49
CA SER A 252 30.08 -2.40 1.73
C SER A 252 31.07 -1.97 0.63
N SER A 253 32.22 -1.43 1.03
CA SER A 253 33.31 -1.09 0.10
C SER A 253 33.97 -2.32 -0.53
N VAL A 254 33.75 -3.50 0.05
CA VAL A 254 34.34 -4.77 -0.43
C VAL A 254 33.41 -5.46 -1.42
N THR A 255 32.14 -5.61 -1.07
CA THR A 255 31.18 -6.38 -1.89
C THR A 255 30.31 -5.51 -2.78
N GLY A 256 30.20 -4.21 -2.50
CA GLY A 256 29.25 -3.35 -3.18
C GLY A 256 27.79 -3.70 -2.85
N LEU A 257 27.52 -4.35 -1.71
CA LEU A 257 26.17 -4.74 -1.29
C LEU A 257 25.70 -4.01 -0.03
N LEU A 258 24.38 -3.91 0.11
CA LEU A 258 23.68 -3.31 1.25
C LEU A 258 23.30 -4.36 2.29
N GLY A 259 23.20 -3.96 3.56
CA GLY A 259 22.68 -4.81 4.64
C GLY A 259 21.15 -4.91 4.61
N ALA A 260 20.60 -5.75 5.49
CA ALA A 260 19.16 -5.98 5.63
C ALA A 260 18.50 -4.97 6.57
N THR A 261 19.13 -4.70 7.71
CA THR A 261 18.56 -3.87 8.78
C THR A 261 19.57 -2.82 9.18
N ILE A 262 19.13 -1.56 9.22
CA ILE A 262 19.90 -0.39 9.59
C ILE A 262 19.31 0.24 10.86
N ASP A 263 20.18 0.68 11.75
CA ASP A 263 19.80 1.56 12.85
C ASP A 263 19.77 3.00 12.33
N VAL A 264 18.60 3.63 12.32
CA VAL A 264 18.43 4.99 11.81
C VAL A 264 19.00 6.05 12.75
N ASN A 265 19.30 5.72 14.01
CA ASN A 265 19.97 6.64 14.91
C ASN A 265 21.47 6.72 14.58
N THR A 266 22.10 5.57 14.39
CA THR A 266 23.57 5.49 14.18
C THR A 266 23.97 5.45 12.71
N GLY A 267 23.03 5.15 11.81
CA GLY A 267 23.26 4.96 10.38
C GLY A 267 24.08 3.70 10.05
N LYS A 268 24.17 2.74 10.98
CA LYS A 268 24.98 1.52 10.82
C LYS A 268 24.09 0.31 10.56
N TRP A 269 24.54 -0.56 9.64
CA TRP A 269 23.92 -1.86 9.43
C TRP A 269 24.02 -2.73 10.70
N ILE A 270 22.86 -3.04 11.29
CA ILE A 270 22.71 -4.01 12.37
C ILE A 270 22.86 -5.41 11.77
N ASN A 271 22.08 -5.70 10.73
CA ASN A 271 22.14 -6.94 9.98
C ASN A 271 22.78 -6.68 8.62
N ARG A 272 23.96 -7.28 8.39
CA ARG A 272 24.76 -7.11 7.17
C ARG A 272 24.48 -8.15 6.10
N MET A 273 23.49 -9.03 6.30
CA MET A 273 23.09 -9.96 5.24
C MET A 273 22.54 -9.18 4.06
N SER A 274 23.00 -9.54 2.87
CA SER A 274 22.55 -8.98 1.60
C SER A 274 21.67 -10.00 0.88
N GLY A 275 20.64 -9.52 0.20
CA GLY A 275 19.74 -10.36 -0.57
C GLY A 275 18.82 -9.53 -1.45
N ILE A 276 17.94 -10.23 -2.16
CA ILE A 276 16.87 -9.67 -2.99
C ILE A 276 15.48 -10.09 -2.48
N GLY A 277 15.42 -10.71 -1.30
CA GLY A 277 14.17 -11.17 -0.68
C GLY A 277 13.52 -10.09 0.18
N ALA A 278 12.58 -10.53 1.02
CA ALA A 278 11.84 -9.67 1.93
C ALA A 278 12.78 -8.79 2.78
N GLY A 279 12.51 -7.49 2.79
CA GLY A 279 13.33 -6.50 3.49
C GLY A 279 14.41 -5.85 2.63
N HIS A 280 14.65 -6.33 1.40
CA HIS A 280 15.58 -5.75 0.43
C HIS A 280 14.94 -5.45 -0.94
N ASP A 281 14.09 -6.36 -1.40
CA ASP A 281 13.44 -6.38 -2.72
C ASP A 281 13.11 -5.00 -3.33
N SER A 282 12.15 -4.31 -2.73
CA SER A 282 11.54 -3.09 -3.28
C SER A 282 12.50 -1.91 -3.32
N PHE A 283 13.57 -1.92 -2.51
CA PHE A 283 14.62 -0.90 -2.63
C PHE A 283 15.24 -0.94 -4.03
N TYR A 284 15.58 -2.14 -4.51
CA TYR A 284 16.16 -2.29 -5.84
C TYR A 284 15.14 -2.07 -6.96
N GLU A 285 13.87 -2.43 -6.73
CA GLU A 285 12.81 -2.11 -7.70
C GLU A 285 12.65 -0.61 -7.91
N TYR A 286 12.70 0.18 -6.83
CA TYR A 286 12.54 1.64 -6.86
C TYR A 286 13.73 2.37 -7.48
N LEU A 287 14.91 1.74 -7.54
CA LEU A 287 16.04 2.31 -8.28
C LEU A 287 15.87 2.19 -9.80
N HIS A 288 15.06 1.22 -10.26
CA HIS A 288 14.82 0.99 -11.67
C HIS A 288 13.62 1.78 -12.22
N LYS A 289 12.55 1.86 -11.44
CA LYS A 289 11.31 2.58 -11.78
C LYS A 289 11.53 4.09 -11.79
#